data_AF-A0A8S2XBK8-F1
#
_entry.id   AF-A0A8S2XBK8-F1
#
_cell.length_a   1.000
_cell.length_b   1.000
_cell.length_c   1.000
_cell.angle_alpha   90.00
_cell.angle_beta   90.00
_cell.angle_gamma   90.00
#
_symmetry.space_group_name_H-M   'P 1'
#
loop_
_entity.id
_entity.type
_entity.pdbx_description
1 polymer ?
#
loop_
_entity_poly.entity_id
_entity_poly.type
_entity_poly.pdbx_seq_one_letter_code
_entity_poly.pdbx_strand_id
1 'polypeptide(L)'
;RKHARIEVIVDFTPIDLYDLAKDEIKINEFKDNLTKLDKEDEEILVTFCEWQKIKTANCTAPVSTKVSISISMKAFIEKFIIEVDVLTKHICRMREQFRAAKAAKEQAKENTQVATIQLDWGENYNLKQAREEKGAYYYEQHISIQSGFVWLNKNSFSFASISDDTCHMAEAAWAAIQNLLKDLINENNVNSINFISDSPISQYRNKTMIYLMKKLATDHHIDIKWIFLESGHGKGVVDAVGAAVKRKFDETVAFNPDNTFENALSLINV
;
A
#
# COMPACT_ATOMS: atom_id res chain seq x y z
N ARG A 1 4.78 18.73 -55.53
CA ARG A 1 5.20 19.66 -54.45
C ARG A 1 5.43 18.81 -53.20
N LYS A 2 6.68 18.64 -52.75
CA LYS A 2 7.02 17.87 -51.55
C LYS A 2 6.62 18.72 -50.34
N HIS A 3 5.65 18.28 -49.54
CA HIS A 3 5.34 18.93 -48.27
C HIS A 3 6.46 18.60 -47.28
N ALA A 4 7.18 19.63 -46.85
CA ALA A 4 8.13 19.53 -45.76
C ALA A 4 7.33 19.19 -44.49
N ARG A 5 7.62 18.04 -43.90
CA ARG A 5 7.14 17.67 -42.57
C ARG A 5 8.09 18.36 -41.58
N ILE A 6 7.67 19.50 -41.04
CA ILE A 6 8.40 20.17 -39.95
C ILE A 6 7.99 19.44 -38.67
N GLU A 7 8.80 18.49 -38.23
CA GLU A 7 8.73 17.96 -36.87
C GLU A 7 9.50 18.92 -35.97
N VAL A 8 8.78 19.80 -35.29
CA VAL A 8 9.35 20.58 -34.18
C VAL A 8 9.45 19.63 -32.99
N ILE A 9 10.62 19.00 -32.83
CA ILE A 9 10.97 18.29 -31.59
C ILE A 9 11.40 19.37 -30.61
N VAL A 10 10.48 19.80 -29.75
CA VAL A 10 10.82 20.64 -28.60
C VAL A 10 11.50 19.71 -27.58
N ASP A 11 12.78 19.97 -27.34
CA ASP A 11 13.59 19.27 -26.35
C ASP A 11 13.10 19.66 -24.95
N PHE A 12 12.09 18.94 -24.45
CA PHE A 12 11.61 19.15 -23.09
C PHE A 12 12.59 18.47 -22.14
N THR A 13 13.35 19.25 -21.38
CA THR A 13 13.97 18.73 -20.16
C THR A 13 12.83 18.19 -19.29
N PRO A 14 12.81 16.89 -18.94
CA PRO A 14 11.77 16.34 -18.09
C PRO A 14 11.76 17.12 -16.77
N ILE A 15 10.64 17.77 -16.47
CA ILE A 15 10.46 18.39 -15.16
C ILE A 15 10.10 17.27 -14.18
N ASP A 16 10.98 17.03 -13.21
CA ASP A 16 10.66 16.16 -12.09
C ASP A 16 9.73 16.90 -11.12
N LEU A 17 8.42 16.67 -11.28
CA LEU A 17 7.39 17.22 -10.40
C LEU A 17 7.57 16.75 -8.95
N TYR A 18 8.21 15.60 -8.71
CA TYR A 18 8.48 15.14 -7.36
C TYR A 18 9.49 16.03 -6.66
N ASP A 19 10.59 16.37 -7.33
CA ASP A 19 11.59 17.30 -6.80
C ASP A 19 11.05 18.72 -6.67
N LEU A 20 10.23 19.15 -7.63
CA LEU A 20 9.58 20.46 -7.59
C LEU A 20 8.61 20.59 -6.42
N ALA A 21 7.79 19.56 -6.18
CA ALA A 21 6.82 19.53 -5.08
C ALA A 21 7.45 19.51 -3.69
N LYS A 22 8.77 19.29 -3.57
CA LYS A 22 9.48 19.39 -2.29
C LYS A 22 9.72 20.83 -1.85
N ASP A 23 9.59 21.79 -2.77
CA ASP A 23 9.93 23.19 -2.59
C ASP A 23 8.69 24.05 -2.94
N GLU A 24 8.06 24.59 -1.90
CA GLU A 24 6.83 25.38 -2.03
C GLU A 24 7.01 26.63 -2.90
N ILE A 25 8.21 27.24 -2.89
CA ILE A 25 8.49 28.42 -3.69
C ILE A 25 8.53 28.01 -5.17
N LYS A 26 9.31 26.98 -5.50
CA LYS A 26 9.47 26.53 -6.89
C LYS A 26 8.18 26.00 -7.50
N ILE A 27 7.35 25.28 -6.72
CA ILE A 27 6.07 24.78 -7.24
C ILE A 27 5.08 25.93 -7.50
N ASN A 28 5.12 27.00 -6.70
CA ASN A 28 4.29 28.18 -6.93
C ASN A 28 4.78 28.98 -8.14
N GLU A 29 6.09 29.19 -8.27
CA GLU A 29 6.69 29.80 -9.48
C GLU A 29 6.34 29.03 -10.75
N PHE A 30 6.33 27.70 -10.68
CA PHE A 30 5.90 26.84 -11.79
C PHE A 30 4.43 27.05 -12.17
N LYS A 31 3.52 27.10 -11.19
CA LYS A 31 2.09 27.37 -11.43
C LYS A 31 1.86 28.77 -12.02
N ASP A 32 2.59 29.76 -11.54
CA ASP A 32 2.53 31.12 -12.08
C ASP A 32 3.00 31.16 -13.54
N ASN A 33 4.06 30.43 -13.86
CA ASN A 33 4.56 30.32 -15.23
C ASN A 33 3.58 29.58 -16.15
N LEU A 34 2.91 28.52 -15.67
CA LEU A 34 1.84 27.86 -16.42
C LEU A 34 0.69 28.81 -16.73
N THR A 35 0.27 29.63 -15.76
CA THR A 35 -0.84 30.58 -15.94
C THR A 35 -0.50 31.68 -16.95
N LYS A 36 0.78 32.00 -17.14
CA LYS A 36 1.21 32.95 -18.19
C LYS A 36 1.05 32.36 -19.60
N LEU A 37 1.01 31.03 -19.76
CA LEU A 37 0.76 30.36 -21.03
C LEU A 37 -0.71 30.41 -21.47
N ASP A 38 -1.61 30.86 -20.59
CA ASP A 38 -3.04 31.07 -20.90
C ASP A 38 -3.27 32.22 -21.90
N LYS A 39 -2.23 33.00 -22.21
CA LYS A 39 -2.30 34.10 -23.16
C LYS A 39 -1.53 33.74 -24.42
N GLU A 40 -2.24 33.40 -25.49
CA GLU A 40 -2.00 33.97 -26.84
C GLU A 40 -2.90 33.37 -27.95
N ASP A 41 -3.52 32.19 -27.80
CA ASP A 41 -4.47 31.66 -28.80
C ASP A 41 -5.48 30.67 -28.20
N GLU A 42 -6.78 30.94 -28.34
CA GLU A 42 -7.87 30.01 -27.95
C GLU A 42 -7.91 28.75 -28.85
N GLU A 43 -7.13 28.70 -29.93
CA GLU A 43 -7.11 27.59 -30.89
C GLU A 43 -6.13 26.46 -30.51
N ILE A 44 -5.27 26.64 -29.50
CA ILE A 44 -4.31 25.59 -29.12
C ILE A 44 -5.01 24.49 -28.31
N LEU A 45 -5.07 23.31 -28.92
CA LEU A 45 -5.56 22.08 -28.28
C LEU A 45 -4.40 21.29 -27.67
N VAL A 46 -4.54 20.91 -26.41
CA VAL A 46 -3.62 20.02 -25.69
C VAL A 46 -4.24 18.64 -25.64
N THR A 47 -3.50 17.65 -26.14
CA THR A 47 -3.90 16.24 -26.10
C THR A 47 -3.07 15.50 -25.06
N PHE A 48 -3.73 14.91 -24.07
CA PHE A 48 -3.10 14.15 -22.99
C PHE A 48 -3.90 12.88 -22.66
N CYS A 49 -3.38 12.06 -21.76
CA CYS A 49 -4.08 10.87 -21.29
C CYS A 49 -4.36 10.95 -19.79
N GLU A 50 -5.54 10.50 -19.37
CA GLU A 50 -5.88 10.38 -17.96
C GLU A 50 -6.64 9.09 -17.64
N TRP A 51 -6.62 8.70 -16.38
CA TRP A 51 -7.39 7.54 -15.90
C TRP A 51 -8.82 7.96 -15.58
N GLN A 52 -9.81 7.30 -16.20
CA GLN A 52 -11.22 7.48 -15.93
C GLN A 52 -11.87 6.15 -15.55
N LYS A 53 -12.83 6.20 -14.61
CA LYS A 53 -13.66 5.04 -14.27
C LYS A 53 -14.83 4.96 -15.23
N ILE A 54 -14.79 4.00 -16.15
CA ILE A 54 -15.84 3.80 -17.16
C ILE A 54 -16.68 2.59 -16.76
N LYS A 55 -18.00 2.76 -16.74
CA LYS A 55 -18.95 1.65 -16.55
C LYS A 55 -19.29 1.05 -17.91
N THR A 56 -18.66 -0.06 -18.25
CA THR A 56 -18.99 -0.86 -19.45
C THR A 56 -20.23 -1.71 -19.19
N ALA A 57 -21.04 -1.93 -20.23
CA ALA A 57 -22.31 -2.67 -20.13
C ALA A 57 -22.17 -4.08 -19.52
N ASN A 58 -20.99 -4.68 -19.62
CA ASN A 58 -20.71 -6.05 -19.16
C ASN A 58 -20.01 -6.12 -17.79
N CYS A 59 -19.75 -4.99 -17.14
CA CYS A 59 -19.04 -4.96 -15.85
C CYS A 59 -19.95 -4.41 -14.74
N THR A 60 -20.05 -5.14 -13.64
CA THR A 60 -20.78 -4.72 -12.43
C THR A 60 -20.08 -3.58 -11.70
N ALA A 61 -18.76 -3.45 -11.83
CA ALA A 61 -17.95 -2.37 -11.27
C ALA A 61 -17.32 -1.49 -12.36
N PRO A 62 -17.14 -0.18 -12.12
CA PRO A 62 -16.42 0.70 -13.05
C PRO A 62 -14.98 0.25 -13.25
N VAL A 63 -14.53 0.21 -14.50
CA VAL A 63 -13.15 -0.16 -14.86
C VAL A 63 -12.33 1.11 -15.07
N SER A 64 -11.17 1.20 -14.40
CA SER A 64 -10.21 2.28 -14.63
C SER A 64 -9.57 2.10 -16.00
N THR A 65 -9.82 3.03 -16.90
CA THR A 65 -9.32 3.02 -18.29
C THR A 65 -8.54 4.30 -18.55
N LYS A 66 -7.41 4.19 -19.25
CA LYS A 66 -6.66 5.35 -19.71
C LYS A 66 -7.30 5.89 -20.99
N VAL A 67 -7.78 7.13 -20.95
CA VAL A 67 -8.51 7.79 -22.05
C VAL A 67 -7.66 8.94 -22.58
N SER A 68 -7.63 9.10 -23.91
CA SER A 68 -7.02 10.27 -24.54
C SER A 68 -8.05 11.40 -24.65
N ILE A 69 -7.67 12.58 -24.19
CA ILE A 69 -8.52 13.76 -24.12
C ILE A 69 -7.82 14.90 -24.84
N SER A 70 -8.59 15.68 -25.59
CA SER A 70 -8.12 16.90 -26.25
C SER A 70 -9.01 18.06 -25.81
N ILE A 71 -8.42 19.06 -25.16
CA ILE A 71 -9.10 20.26 -24.63
C ILE A 71 -8.27 21.51 -24.93
N SER A 72 -8.86 22.69 -24.75
CA SER A 72 -8.11 23.94 -24.90
C SER A 72 -6.96 24.04 -23.88
N MET A 73 -5.90 24.77 -24.25
CA MET A 73 -4.76 25.06 -23.37
C MET A 73 -5.20 25.61 -22.02
N LYS A 74 -6.16 26.54 -22.00
CA LYS A 74 -6.74 27.11 -20.79
C LYS A 74 -7.34 26.03 -19.86
N ALA A 75 -8.23 25.19 -20.41
CA ALA A 75 -8.87 24.13 -19.63
C ALA A 75 -7.86 23.08 -19.14
N PHE A 76 -6.80 22.84 -19.92
CA PHE A 76 -5.70 21.99 -19.48
C PHE A 76 -4.93 22.59 -18.31
N ILE A 77 -4.55 23.87 -18.36
CA ILE A 77 -3.81 24.55 -17.29
C ILE A 77 -4.62 24.54 -15.99
N GLU A 78 -5.90 24.91 -16.04
CA GLU A 78 -6.79 24.91 -14.88
C GLU A 78 -6.85 23.52 -14.22
N LYS A 79 -7.02 22.47 -15.03
CA LYS A 79 -7.04 21.09 -14.55
C LYS A 79 -5.68 20.65 -14.00
N PHE A 80 -4.60 20.95 -14.71
CA PHE A 80 -3.26 20.51 -14.36
C PHE A 80 -2.77 21.15 -13.05
N ILE A 81 -3.09 22.42 -12.80
CA ILE A 81 -2.79 23.10 -11.53
C ILE A 81 -3.45 22.38 -10.35
N ILE A 82 -4.72 21.96 -10.50
CA ILE A 82 -5.44 21.20 -9.46
C ILE A 82 -4.74 19.87 -9.18
N GLU A 83 -4.35 19.14 -10.21
CA GLU A 83 -3.64 17.85 -10.07
C GLU A 83 -2.25 18.04 -9.43
N VAL A 84 -1.53 19.12 -9.77
CA VAL A 84 -0.26 19.49 -9.14
C VAL A 84 -0.43 19.76 -7.65
N ASP A 85 -1.50 20.44 -7.23
CA ASP A 85 -1.80 20.66 -5.82
C ASP A 85 -2.10 19.35 -5.08
N VAL A 86 -2.85 18.45 -5.71
CA VAL A 86 -3.14 17.11 -5.16
C VAL A 86 -1.84 16.33 -4.98
N LEU A 87 -0.99 16.30 -6.01
CA LEU A 87 0.31 15.63 -5.98
C LEU A 87 1.24 16.22 -4.91
N THR A 88 1.30 17.55 -4.79
CA THR A 88 2.15 18.23 -3.81
C THR A 88 1.74 17.86 -2.39
N LYS A 89 0.43 17.92 -2.08
CA LYS A 89 -0.11 17.50 -0.78
C LYS A 89 0.21 16.04 -0.48
N HIS A 90 0.08 15.16 -1.47
CA HIS A 90 0.42 13.74 -1.35
C HIS A 90 1.89 13.54 -1.00
N ILE A 91 2.81 14.18 -1.74
CA ILE A 91 4.25 14.10 -1.50
C ILE A 91 4.62 14.62 -0.11
N CYS A 92 4.05 15.75 0.32
CA CYS A 92 4.29 16.29 1.66
C CYS A 92 3.83 15.32 2.76
N ARG A 93 2.61 14.77 2.67
CA ARG A 93 2.11 13.79 3.65
C ARG A 93 2.99 12.54 3.68
N MET A 94 3.31 12.01 2.51
CA MET A 94 4.15 10.84 2.35
C MET A 94 5.54 11.04 3.00
N ARG A 95 6.19 12.19 2.78
CA ARG A 95 7.48 12.51 3.40
C ARG A 95 7.41 12.50 4.93
N GLU A 96 6.39 13.14 5.50
CA GLU A 96 6.20 13.18 6.94
C GLU A 96 5.87 11.80 7.53
N GLN A 97 5.05 11.00 6.84
CA GLN A 97 4.74 9.62 7.24
C GLN A 97 5.99 8.74 7.21
N PHE A 98 6.81 8.80 6.15
CA PHE A 98 8.06 8.05 6.09
C PHE A 98 9.06 8.51 7.15
N ARG A 99 9.13 9.81 7.42
CA ARG A 99 9.95 10.35 8.52
C ARG A 99 9.48 9.80 9.87
N ALA A 100 8.18 9.83 10.14
CA ALA A 100 7.61 9.28 11.37
C ALA A 100 7.84 7.78 11.50
N ALA A 101 7.66 7.02 10.41
CA ALA A 101 7.89 5.58 10.36
C ALA A 101 9.36 5.24 10.61
N LYS A 102 10.29 5.99 10.00
CA LYS A 102 11.73 5.84 10.23
C LYS A 102 12.08 6.12 11.70
N ALA A 103 11.60 7.23 12.25
CA ALA A 103 11.84 7.60 13.64
C ALA A 103 11.29 6.54 14.62
N ALA A 104 10.11 5.98 14.37
CA ALA A 104 9.56 4.88 15.18
C ALA A 104 10.44 3.64 15.15
N LYS A 105 10.92 3.24 13.96
CA LYS A 105 11.85 2.11 13.80
C LYS A 105 13.18 2.33 14.52
N GLU A 106 13.72 3.54 14.48
CA GLU A 106 14.95 3.93 15.19
C GLU A 106 14.73 3.91 16.70
N GLN A 107 13.63 4.50 17.18
CA GLN A 107 13.25 4.48 18.60
C GLN A 107 13.14 3.06 19.16
N ALA A 108 12.51 2.15 18.42
CA ALA A 108 12.40 0.75 18.84
C ALA A 108 13.76 0.04 18.91
N LYS A 109 14.72 0.42 18.05
CA LYS A 109 16.09 -0.12 18.09
C LYS A 109 16.91 0.44 19.24
N GLU A 110 16.60 1.62 19.75
CA GLU A 110 17.36 2.28 20.81
C GLU A 110 16.77 2.03 22.21
N ASN A 111 15.47 1.74 22.31
CA ASN A 111 14.76 1.55 23.57
C ASN A 111 14.19 0.14 23.70
N THR A 112 14.58 -0.58 24.75
CA THR A 112 14.12 -1.96 25.02
C THR A 112 12.63 -2.06 25.34
N GLN A 113 11.98 -0.96 25.74
CA GLN A 113 10.54 -0.94 26.09
C GLN A 113 9.64 -0.50 24.93
N VAL A 114 10.22 -0.21 23.75
CA VAL A 114 9.48 0.24 22.57
C VAL A 114 9.55 -0.84 21.48
N ALA A 115 8.40 -1.23 20.95
CA ALA A 115 8.31 -2.04 19.75
C ALA A 115 7.73 -1.23 18.59
N THR A 116 8.22 -1.47 17.38
CA THR A 116 7.55 -1.00 16.15
C THR A 116 7.13 -2.18 15.32
N ILE A 117 5.86 -2.25 14.95
CA ILE A 117 5.26 -3.32 14.18
C ILE A 117 4.80 -2.74 12.85
N GLN A 118 5.33 -3.23 11.73
CA GLN A 118 4.78 -2.96 10.40
C GLN A 118 3.93 -4.13 9.95
N LEU A 119 2.74 -3.85 9.44
CA LEU A 119 1.72 -4.82 9.04
C LEU A 119 1.24 -4.55 7.63
N ASP A 120 0.97 -5.63 6.89
CA ASP A 120 0.20 -5.56 5.65
C ASP A 120 -0.53 -6.88 5.37
N TRP A 121 -1.66 -6.78 4.65
CA TRP A 121 -2.36 -7.93 4.10
C TRP A 121 -1.77 -8.28 2.74
N GLY A 122 -1.16 -9.45 2.63
CA GLY A 122 -0.79 -10.01 1.34
C GLY A 122 -2.04 -10.40 0.55
N GLU A 123 -1.96 -10.37 -0.79
CA GLU A 123 -3.04 -10.94 -1.62
C GLU A 123 -3.32 -12.39 -1.22
N ASN A 124 -4.58 -12.82 -1.27
CA ASN A 124 -4.94 -14.20 -0.94
C ASN A 124 -4.16 -15.19 -1.80
N TYR A 125 -3.59 -16.19 -1.14
CA TYR A 125 -3.00 -17.33 -1.82
C TYR A 125 -4.11 -18.29 -2.25
N ASN A 126 -4.11 -18.73 -3.51
CA ASN A 126 -5.08 -19.71 -4.00
C ASN A 126 -4.43 -21.09 -3.96
N LEU A 127 -4.85 -21.90 -2.98
CA LEU A 127 -4.47 -23.29 -2.90
C LEU A 127 -5.33 -24.10 -3.86
N LYS A 128 -4.71 -24.57 -4.95
CA LYS A 128 -5.35 -25.43 -5.94
C LYS A 128 -4.90 -26.87 -5.72
N GLN A 129 -5.82 -27.76 -5.38
CA GLN A 129 -5.55 -29.20 -5.37
C GLN A 129 -5.69 -29.76 -6.79
N ALA A 130 -4.69 -30.54 -7.22
CA ALA A 130 -4.74 -31.25 -8.49
C ALA A 130 -5.48 -32.58 -8.30
N ARG A 131 -6.80 -32.60 -8.50
CA ARG A 131 -7.51 -33.88 -8.69
C ARG A 131 -7.62 -34.22 -10.17
N GLU A 132 -6.96 -35.30 -10.56
CA GLU A 132 -7.12 -35.95 -11.87
C GLU A 132 -8.39 -36.80 -11.92
N GLU A 133 -9.58 -36.20 -12.06
CA GLU A 133 -10.70 -36.92 -12.67
C GLU A 133 -11.50 -35.98 -13.56
N LYS A 134 -11.58 -36.34 -14.85
CA LYS A 134 -12.23 -35.60 -15.93
C LYS A 134 -13.69 -35.27 -15.57
N GLY A 135 -13.92 -34.07 -15.04
CA GLY A 135 -15.26 -33.48 -14.89
C GLY A 135 -15.67 -33.00 -13.49
N ALA A 136 -14.84 -33.14 -12.45
CA ALA A 136 -15.21 -32.75 -11.09
C ALA A 136 -14.65 -31.36 -10.69
N TYR A 137 -15.48 -30.56 -10.01
CA TYR A 137 -15.21 -29.23 -9.48
C TYR A 137 -13.80 -29.10 -8.87
N TYR A 138 -13.01 -28.14 -9.35
CA TYR A 138 -11.75 -27.75 -8.70
C TYR A 138 -12.07 -27.23 -7.30
N TYR A 139 -11.52 -27.88 -6.27
CA TYR A 139 -11.53 -27.32 -4.92
C TYR A 139 -10.44 -26.24 -4.87
N GLU A 140 -10.87 -24.97 -4.85
CA GLU A 140 -10.00 -23.82 -4.64
C GLU A 140 -10.21 -23.32 -3.21
N GLN A 141 -9.14 -23.30 -2.41
CA GLN A 141 -9.15 -22.72 -1.07
C GLN A 141 -8.35 -21.43 -1.07
N HIS A 142 -8.97 -20.34 -0.63
CA HIS A 142 -8.29 -19.07 -0.46
C HIS A 142 -7.70 -18.97 0.94
N ILE A 143 -6.41 -18.65 1.00
CA ILE A 143 -5.66 -18.48 2.24
C ILE A 143 -5.29 -17.02 2.37
N SER A 144 -5.70 -16.41 3.48
CA SER A 144 -5.34 -15.04 3.84
C SER A 144 -4.04 -15.03 4.63
N ILE A 145 -3.16 -14.09 4.27
CA ILE A 145 -1.83 -13.95 4.89
C ILE A 145 -1.66 -12.51 5.33
N GLN A 146 -1.61 -12.28 6.64
CA GLN A 146 -1.17 -11.01 7.20
C GLN A 146 0.30 -11.12 7.55
N SER A 147 1.13 -10.42 6.78
CA SER A 147 2.57 -10.38 7.00
C SER A 147 2.96 -9.18 7.86
N GLY A 148 3.98 -9.37 8.68
CA GLY A 148 4.50 -8.27 9.49
C GLY A 148 5.98 -8.39 9.82
N PHE A 149 6.51 -7.27 10.30
CA PHE A 149 7.87 -7.19 10.80
C PHE A 149 7.90 -6.37 12.08
N VAL A 150 8.61 -6.87 13.08
CA VAL A 150 8.77 -6.24 14.39
C VAL A 150 10.21 -5.75 14.53
N TRP A 151 10.36 -4.45 14.77
CA TRP A 151 11.60 -3.84 15.23
C TRP A 151 11.61 -3.77 16.74
N LEU A 152 12.73 -4.20 17.33
CA LEU A 152 13.05 -4.20 18.75
C LEU A 152 14.51 -3.81 18.93
N ASN A 153 14.90 -3.44 20.16
CA ASN A 153 16.28 -3.09 20.51
C ASN A 153 17.26 -4.22 20.17
N LYS A 154 16.82 -5.45 20.41
CA LYS A 154 17.51 -6.68 20.02
C LYS A 154 16.49 -7.65 19.45
N ASN A 155 16.93 -8.54 18.56
CA ASN A 155 16.10 -9.61 18.00
C ASN A 155 14.87 -9.09 17.24
N SER A 156 15.06 -8.19 16.28
CA SER A 156 13.99 -7.86 15.33
C SER A 156 13.64 -9.10 14.49
N PHE A 157 12.36 -9.31 14.18
CA PHE A 157 11.91 -10.52 13.49
C PHE A 157 10.72 -10.26 12.55
N SER A 158 10.62 -11.10 11.51
CA SER A 158 9.44 -11.18 10.66
C SER A 158 8.44 -12.19 11.23
N PHE A 159 7.16 -11.99 10.94
CA PHE A 159 6.11 -12.96 11.25
C PHE A 159 5.04 -12.95 10.16
N ALA A 160 4.23 -14.01 10.13
CA ALA A 160 3.02 -14.06 9.33
C ALA A 160 1.92 -14.76 10.12
N SER A 161 0.72 -14.20 10.02
CA SER A 161 -0.51 -14.84 10.49
C SER A 161 -1.25 -15.36 9.27
N ILE A 162 -1.68 -16.62 9.35
CA ILE A 162 -2.24 -17.36 8.22
C ILE A 162 -3.62 -17.88 8.63
N SER A 163 -4.61 -17.69 7.74
CA SER A 163 -6.01 -18.05 7.97
C SER A 163 -6.65 -18.57 6.69
N ASP A 164 -7.59 -19.51 6.82
CA ASP A 164 -8.48 -19.95 5.76
C ASP A 164 -9.77 -19.10 5.64
N ASP A 165 -10.01 -18.21 6.60
CA ASP A 165 -11.00 -17.14 6.48
C ASP A 165 -10.45 -16.01 5.59
N THR A 166 -11.29 -15.55 4.65
CA THR A 166 -10.99 -14.45 3.72
C THR A 166 -11.40 -13.06 4.24
N CYS A 167 -11.86 -12.98 5.50
CA CYS A 167 -12.17 -11.74 6.18
C CYS A 167 -10.91 -10.91 6.41
N HIS A 168 -10.83 -9.74 5.77
CA HIS A 168 -9.75 -8.76 5.97
C HIS A 168 -10.21 -7.53 6.76
N MET A 169 -11.29 -7.64 7.52
CA MET A 169 -11.80 -6.52 8.32
C MET A 169 -10.90 -6.26 9.54
N ALA A 170 -11.15 -5.16 10.24
CA ALA A 170 -10.37 -4.73 11.40
C ALA A 170 -10.24 -5.81 12.48
N GLU A 171 -11.31 -6.56 12.73
CA GLU A 171 -11.38 -7.62 13.73
C GLU A 171 -10.42 -8.77 13.39
N ALA A 172 -10.40 -9.18 12.13
CA ALA A 172 -9.48 -10.21 11.64
C ALA A 172 -8.03 -9.72 11.68
N ALA A 173 -7.79 -8.49 11.21
CA ALA A 173 -6.47 -7.87 11.23
C ALA A 173 -5.89 -7.73 12.65
N TRP A 174 -6.76 -7.53 13.64
CA TRP A 174 -6.39 -7.47 15.04
C TRP A 174 -6.20 -8.86 15.65
N ALA A 175 -7.12 -9.79 15.40
CA ALA A 175 -7.05 -11.18 15.88
C ALA A 175 -5.73 -11.85 15.49
N ALA A 176 -5.31 -11.64 14.23
CA ALA A 176 -4.08 -12.15 13.67
C ALA A 176 -2.80 -11.78 14.43
N ILE A 177 -2.81 -10.68 15.19
CA ILE A 177 -1.64 -10.18 15.93
C ILE A 177 -1.80 -10.27 17.45
N GLN A 178 -2.92 -10.77 17.98
CA GLN A 178 -3.17 -10.74 19.43
C GLN A 178 -2.14 -11.50 20.26
N ASN A 179 -1.69 -12.66 19.78
CA ASN A 179 -0.68 -13.44 20.50
C ASN A 179 0.67 -12.73 20.48
N LEU A 180 1.08 -12.22 19.32
CA LEU A 180 2.27 -11.37 19.21
C LEU A 180 2.25 -10.19 20.19
N LEU A 181 1.12 -9.50 20.30
CA LEU A 181 1.00 -8.37 21.22
C LEU A 181 1.15 -8.79 22.68
N LYS A 182 0.60 -9.95 23.06
CA LYS A 182 0.78 -10.50 24.42
C LYS A 182 2.24 -10.84 24.68
N ASP A 183 2.92 -11.45 23.73
CA ASP A 183 4.33 -11.84 23.89
C ASP A 183 5.21 -10.59 24.03
N LEU A 184 4.98 -9.57 23.19
CA LEU A 184 5.71 -8.30 23.27
C LEU A 184 5.51 -7.59 24.61
N ILE A 185 4.27 -7.52 25.10
CA ILE A 185 3.94 -6.82 26.34
C ILE A 185 4.46 -7.60 27.56
N ASN A 186 4.19 -8.90 27.62
CA ASN A 186 4.42 -9.70 28.83
C ASN A 186 5.84 -10.28 28.88
N GLU A 187 6.37 -10.77 27.75
CA GLU A 187 7.69 -11.42 27.70
C GLU A 187 8.80 -10.43 27.38
N ASN A 188 8.56 -9.49 26.47
CA ASN A 188 9.54 -8.46 26.12
C ASN A 188 9.44 -7.17 26.95
N ASN A 189 8.46 -7.07 27.86
CA ASN A 189 8.24 -5.92 28.74
C ASN A 189 8.12 -4.59 27.96
N VAL A 190 7.47 -4.64 26.80
CA VAL A 190 7.19 -3.48 25.96
C VAL A 190 6.05 -2.68 26.58
N ASN A 191 6.27 -1.38 26.80
CA ASN A 191 5.26 -0.45 27.31
C ASN A 191 4.81 0.58 26.26
N SER A 192 5.42 0.56 25.06
CA SER A 192 5.06 1.44 23.97
C SER A 192 5.12 0.72 22.62
N ILE A 193 4.04 0.78 21.85
CA ILE A 193 3.91 0.11 20.55
C ILE A 193 3.61 1.14 19.46
N ASN A 194 4.47 1.20 18.45
CA ASN A 194 4.23 1.92 17.21
C ASN A 194 3.76 0.94 16.13
N PHE A 195 2.57 1.15 15.58
CA PHE A 195 2.09 0.44 14.39
C PHE A 195 2.40 1.24 13.14
N ILE A 196 2.72 0.52 12.06
CA ILE A 196 2.88 1.06 10.71
C ILE A 196 2.06 0.19 9.78
N SER A 197 1.17 0.78 9.00
CA SER A 197 0.42 0.06 7.97
C SER A 197 0.02 1.00 6.85
N ASP A 198 -0.44 0.43 5.75
CA ASP A 198 -1.21 1.16 4.77
C ASP A 198 -2.53 1.67 5.38
N SER A 199 -3.21 2.56 4.65
CA SER A 199 -4.39 3.29 5.13
C SER A 199 -5.78 2.79 4.70
N PRO A 200 -6.01 1.51 4.29
CA PRO A 200 -7.35 1.10 3.88
C PRO A 200 -8.32 1.20 5.06
N ILE A 201 -9.43 1.89 4.81
CA ILE A 201 -10.40 2.27 5.84
C ILE A 201 -11.04 1.01 6.45
N SER A 202 -11.36 -0.01 5.65
CA SER A 202 -11.98 -1.24 6.14
C SER A 202 -11.10 -2.07 7.08
N GLN A 203 -9.78 -1.89 7.04
CA GLN A 203 -8.83 -2.77 7.74
C GLN A 203 -8.22 -2.06 8.95
N TYR A 204 -7.38 -1.05 8.72
CA TYR A 204 -6.56 -0.44 9.77
C TYR A 204 -7.09 0.92 10.23
N ARG A 205 -7.70 1.70 9.33
CA ARG A 205 -8.10 3.09 9.60
C ARG A 205 -9.62 3.22 9.80
N ASN A 206 -10.13 2.63 10.88
CA ASN A 206 -11.55 2.70 11.28
C ASN A 206 -11.78 2.74 12.79
N LYS A 207 -13.03 2.99 13.17
CA LYS A 207 -13.48 3.07 14.57
C LYS A 207 -13.26 1.77 15.36
N THR A 208 -13.36 0.61 14.71
CA THR A 208 -13.18 -0.68 15.37
C THR A 208 -11.72 -0.85 15.79
N MET A 209 -10.78 -0.57 14.89
CA MET A 209 -9.35 -0.61 15.20
C MET A 209 -9.00 0.38 16.32
N ILE A 210 -9.53 1.60 16.28
CA ILE A 210 -9.34 2.60 17.36
C ILE A 210 -9.85 2.08 18.71
N TYR A 211 -11.03 1.45 18.73
CA TYR A 211 -11.58 0.84 19.95
C TYR A 211 -10.67 -0.28 20.48
N LEU A 212 -10.21 -1.18 19.61
CA LEU A 212 -9.34 -2.31 19.97
C LEU A 212 -7.99 -1.82 20.52
N MET A 213 -7.39 -0.82 19.88
CA MET A 213 -6.17 -0.16 20.37
C MET A 213 -6.38 0.46 21.75
N LYS A 214 -7.45 1.25 21.92
CA LYS A 214 -7.75 1.90 23.20
C LYS A 214 -7.93 0.87 24.31
N LYS A 215 -8.61 -0.23 24.01
CA LYS A 215 -8.81 -1.34 24.95
C LYS A 215 -7.46 -1.94 25.36
N LEU A 216 -6.60 -2.28 24.41
CA LEU A 216 -5.26 -2.82 24.70
C LEU A 216 -4.42 -1.86 25.55
N ALA A 217 -4.38 -0.58 25.16
CA ALA A 217 -3.65 0.47 25.88
C ALA A 217 -4.12 0.60 27.33
N THR A 218 -5.45 0.53 27.55
CA THR A 218 -6.04 0.63 28.90
C THR A 218 -5.78 -0.63 29.72
N ASP A 219 -6.00 -1.81 29.15
CA ASP A 219 -5.89 -3.10 29.85
C ASP A 219 -4.43 -3.37 30.26
N HIS A 220 -3.46 -2.96 29.44
CA HIS A 220 -2.03 -3.21 29.68
C HIS A 220 -1.24 -1.98 30.12
N HIS A 221 -1.87 -0.81 30.25
CA HIS A 221 -1.22 0.45 30.64
C HIS A 221 -0.03 0.80 29.74
N ILE A 222 -0.21 0.67 28.42
CA ILE A 222 0.82 0.93 27.40
C ILE A 222 0.45 2.10 26.50
N ASP A 223 1.46 2.74 25.94
CA ASP A 223 1.29 3.76 24.91
C ASP A 223 1.19 3.14 23.51
N ILE A 224 0.23 3.58 22.71
CA ILE A 224 0.06 3.10 21.34
C ILE A 224 0.02 4.28 20.37
N LYS A 225 0.81 4.19 19.31
CA LYS A 225 0.79 5.10 18.16
C LYS A 225 0.58 4.30 16.88
N TRP A 226 -0.19 4.84 15.93
CA TRP A 226 -0.34 4.25 14.61
C TRP A 226 0.05 5.24 13.52
N ILE A 227 0.94 4.83 12.64
CA ILE A 227 1.44 5.60 11.50
C ILE A 227 0.85 4.98 10.24
N PHE A 228 -0.03 5.75 9.60
CA PHE A 228 -0.71 5.35 8.38
C PHE A 228 0.08 5.85 7.17
N LEU A 229 0.50 4.94 6.29
CA LEU A 229 1.21 5.25 5.05
C LEU A 229 0.21 5.53 3.91
N GLU A 230 0.53 6.50 3.07
CA GLU A 230 -0.19 6.76 1.81
C GLU A 230 -0.06 5.55 0.86
N SER A 231 -1.15 5.26 0.14
CA SER A 231 -1.19 4.18 -0.84
C SER A 231 -0.26 4.43 -2.02
N GLY A 232 0.32 3.36 -2.56
CA GLY A 232 1.02 3.38 -3.86
C GLY A 232 2.53 3.58 -3.80
N HIS A 233 3.17 3.38 -2.65
CA HIS A 233 4.60 3.66 -2.48
C HIS A 233 5.40 2.48 -1.94
N GLY A 234 5.97 1.72 -2.89
CA GLY A 234 7.10 0.82 -2.69
C GLY A 234 6.77 -0.48 -1.95
N LYS A 235 7.32 -1.59 -2.43
CA LYS A 235 7.27 -2.85 -1.69
C LYS A 235 8.11 -2.72 -0.43
N GLY A 236 7.50 -2.94 0.72
CA GLY A 236 8.13 -2.91 2.03
C GLY A 236 8.74 -4.27 2.41
N VAL A 237 9.30 -4.32 3.62
CA VAL A 237 9.78 -5.57 4.22
C VAL A 237 8.65 -6.59 4.39
N VAL A 238 7.44 -6.11 4.66
CA VAL A 238 6.24 -6.95 4.86
C VAL A 238 5.85 -7.70 3.58
N ASP A 239 5.93 -7.04 2.42
CA ASP A 239 5.71 -7.70 1.12
C ASP A 239 6.69 -8.86 0.89
N ALA A 240 7.95 -8.67 1.28
CA ALA A 240 8.97 -9.72 1.14
C ALA A 240 8.67 -10.92 2.04
N VAL A 241 8.16 -10.69 3.25
CA VAL A 241 7.70 -11.74 4.17
C VAL A 241 6.50 -12.48 3.58
N GLY A 242 5.47 -11.76 3.12
CA GLY A 242 4.31 -12.36 2.47
C GLY A 242 4.69 -13.19 1.24
N ALA A 243 5.60 -12.69 0.41
CA ALA A 243 6.12 -13.42 -0.76
C ALA A 243 6.95 -14.66 -0.37
N ALA A 244 7.70 -14.62 0.73
CA ALA A 244 8.41 -15.79 1.24
C ALA A 244 7.44 -16.89 1.71
N VAL A 245 6.39 -16.52 2.45
CA VAL A 245 5.35 -17.46 2.89
C VAL A 245 4.64 -18.10 1.70
N LYS A 246 4.22 -17.30 0.71
CA LYS A 246 3.59 -17.82 -0.52
C LYS A 246 4.48 -18.81 -1.27
N ARG A 247 5.77 -18.50 -1.43
CA ARG A 247 6.73 -19.45 -2.03
C ARG A 247 6.83 -20.74 -1.26
N LYS A 248 6.76 -20.68 0.09
CA LYS A 248 6.76 -21.90 0.92
C LYS A 248 5.49 -22.72 0.72
N PHE A 249 4.34 -22.08 0.55
CA PHE A 249 3.12 -22.77 0.13
C PHE A 249 3.28 -23.42 -1.24
N ASP A 250 3.80 -22.70 -2.24
CA ASP A 250 4.03 -23.23 -3.59
C ASP A 250 4.94 -24.48 -3.55
N GLU A 251 6.06 -24.42 -2.81
CA GLU A 251 6.98 -25.55 -2.63
C GLU A 251 6.29 -26.75 -1.97
N THR A 252 5.51 -26.52 -0.93
CA THR A 252 4.79 -27.56 -0.19
C THR A 252 3.73 -28.23 -1.07
N VAL A 253 3.00 -27.46 -1.88
CA VAL A 253 2.01 -27.99 -2.82
C VAL A 253 2.67 -28.73 -3.97
N ALA A 254 3.80 -28.22 -4.47
CA ALA A 254 4.57 -28.91 -5.51
C ALA A 254 5.13 -30.26 -5.02
N PHE A 255 5.54 -30.34 -3.75
CA PHE A 255 5.99 -31.59 -3.13
C PHE A 255 4.84 -32.58 -2.93
N ASN A 256 3.67 -32.11 -2.48
CA ASN A 256 2.49 -32.95 -2.33
C ASN A 256 1.22 -32.17 -2.76
N PRO A 257 0.72 -32.43 -3.99
CA PRO A 257 -0.45 -31.74 -4.55
C PRO A 257 -1.77 -31.98 -3.79
N ASP A 258 -1.83 -33.01 -2.95
CA ASP A 258 -2.99 -33.33 -2.11
C ASP A 258 -2.99 -32.59 -0.76
N ASN A 259 -2.01 -31.70 -0.52
CA ASN A 259 -1.93 -30.95 0.72
C ASN A 259 -3.18 -30.08 0.94
N THR A 260 -3.71 -30.16 2.16
CA THR A 260 -4.75 -29.27 2.69
C THR A 260 -4.11 -28.08 3.39
N PHE A 261 -4.92 -27.07 3.73
CA PHE A 261 -4.48 -25.95 4.57
C PHE A 261 -3.76 -26.39 5.86
N GLU A 262 -4.36 -27.31 6.63
CA GLU A 262 -3.79 -27.78 7.91
C GLU A 262 -2.42 -28.44 7.73
N ASN A 263 -2.27 -29.28 6.70
CA ASN A 263 -1.00 -29.94 6.40
C ASN A 263 0.05 -28.93 5.94
N ALA A 264 -0.31 -27.99 5.07
CA ALA A 264 0.61 -26.98 4.58
C ALA A 264 1.07 -26.03 5.70
N LEU A 265 0.16 -25.65 6.61
CA LEU A 265 0.48 -24.82 7.77
C LEU A 265 1.48 -25.50 8.72
N SER A 266 1.31 -26.81 8.95
CA SER A 266 2.23 -27.59 9.79
C SER A 266 3.67 -27.62 9.25
N LEU A 267 3.84 -27.51 7.93
CA LEU A 267 5.14 -27.54 7.26
C LEU A 267 5.82 -26.16 7.19
N ILE A 268 5.07 -25.08 7.43
CA ILE A 268 5.58 -23.70 7.43
C ILE A 268 6.03 -23.27 8.83
N ASN A 269 5.45 -23.85 9.89
CA ASN A 269 5.75 -23.53 11.28
C ASN A 269 6.97 -24.29 11.87
N VAL A 270 7.86 -24.82 11.03
CA VAL A 270 9.10 -25.55 11.43
C VAL A 270 10.33 -24.67 11.29
#